data_AF-A0A6P3Y6D5-F1
#
_entry.id   AF-A0A6P3Y6D5-F1
#
_cell.length_a   1.000
_cell.length_b   1.000
_cell.length_c   1.000
_cell.angle_alpha   90.00
_cell.angle_beta   90.00
_cell.angle_gamma   90.00
#
_symmetry.space_group_name_H-M   'P 1'
#
loop_
_entity.id
_entity.type
_entity.pdbx_description
1 polymer ?
#
loop_
_entity_poly.entity_id
_entity_poly.type
_entity_poly.pdbx_seq_one_letter_code
_entity_poly.pdbx_strand_id
1 'polypeptide(L)'
;MDRHVNLLYLPDPRDDNVGHFVWIKNLSRLVSSQLSKHDHKKYICSRCLHYFSSSARLQVYTLDCGEMNDCAILLSSEDDKWL
;
A
#
# COMPACT_ATOMS: atom_id res chain seq x y z
N MET A 1 -18.69 -4.20 -5.78
CA MET A 1 -17.74 -3.50 -4.88
C MET A 1 -16.42 -4.22 -5.01
N ASP A 2 -15.45 -3.63 -5.71
CA ASP A 2 -14.12 -4.21 -5.81
C ASP A 2 -13.49 -4.30 -4.42
N ARG A 3 -13.10 -5.53 -4.03
CA ARG A 3 -12.40 -5.78 -2.77
C ARG A 3 -10.91 -5.58 -3.03
N HIS A 4 -10.42 -4.40 -2.71
CA HIS A 4 -8.99 -4.12 -2.76
C HIS A 4 -8.30 -4.61 -1.48
N VAL A 5 -7.21 -5.37 -1.63
CA VAL A 5 -6.39 -5.90 -0.53
C VAL A 5 -4.96 -5.42 -0.70
N ASN A 6 -4.36 -4.85 0.35
CA ASN A 6 -2.96 -4.45 0.35
C ASN A 6 -2.09 -5.62 0.84
N LEU A 7 -1.16 -6.08 0.00
CA LEU A 7 -0.19 -7.12 0.36
C LEU A 7 1.22 -6.52 0.44
N LEU A 8 1.97 -6.90 1.46
CA LEU A 8 3.40 -6.63 1.58
C LEU A 8 4.16 -7.88 1.15
N TYR A 9 5.05 -7.74 0.18
CA TYR A 9 5.99 -8.81 -0.17
C TYR A 9 7.23 -8.73 0.75
N LEU A 10 7.58 -9.86 1.36
CA LEU A 10 8.76 -10.02 2.19
C LEU A 10 9.64 -11.14 1.59
N PRO A 11 10.73 -10.79 0.87
CA PRO A 11 11.66 -11.79 0.34
C PRO A 11 12.40 -12.50 1.49
N ASP A 12 12.63 -13.81 1.37
CA ASP A 12 13.50 -14.54 2.30
C ASP A 12 14.97 -14.18 1.98
N PRO A 13 15.73 -13.63 2.93
CA PRO A 13 17.13 -13.25 2.69
C PRO A 13 18.06 -14.44 2.42
N ARG A 14 17.57 -15.68 2.54
CA ARG A 14 18.36 -16.91 2.35
C ARG A 14 18.04 -17.62 1.03
N ASP A 15 16.92 -17.29 0.38
CA ASP A 15 16.50 -17.89 -0.89
C ASP A 15 15.70 -16.86 -1.70
N ASP A 16 16.31 -16.38 -2.79
CA ASP A 16 15.72 -15.37 -3.67
C ASP A 16 14.44 -15.86 -4.38
N ASN A 17 14.16 -17.16 -4.36
CA ASN A 17 12.95 -17.76 -4.96
C ASN A 17 11.80 -17.92 -3.95
N VAL A 18 12.02 -17.63 -2.67
CA VAL A 18 11.02 -17.79 -1.62
C VAL A 18 10.71 -16.43 -0.99
N GLY A 19 9.43 -16.05 -1.03
CA GLY A 19 8.96 -14.84 -0.40
C GLY A 19 7.55 -15.01 0.18
N HIS A 20 7.26 -14.23 1.22
CA HIS A 20 5.97 -14.27 1.89
C HIS A 20 5.16 -13.01 1.57
N PHE A 21 3.87 -13.20 1.28
CA PHE A 21 2.93 -12.10 1.22
C PHE A 21 2.20 -11.95 2.55
N VAL A 22 2.17 -10.73 3.06
CA VAL A 22 1.48 -10.39 4.31
C VAL A 22 0.38 -9.40 4.04
N TRP A 23 -0.83 -9.70 4.54
CA TRP A 23 -1.96 -8.79 4.40
C TRP A 23 -1.85 -7.60 5.35
N ILE A 24 -1.77 -6.40 4.78
CA ILE A 24 -1.84 -5.14 5.51
C ILE A 24 -3.30 -4.71 5.66
N LYS A 25 -3.85 -4.89 6.86
CA LYS A 25 -5.20 -4.39 7.21
C LYS A 25 -5.24 -2.89 7.50
N ASN A 26 -4.11 -2.31 7.92
CA ASN A 26 -4.03 -0.90 8.31
C ASN A 26 -2.62 -0.35 8.02
N LEU A 27 -2.45 0.27 6.85
CA LEU A 27 -1.18 0.84 6.41
C LEU A 27 -0.74 1.99 7.33
N SER A 28 -1.66 2.86 7.71
CA SER A 28 -1.39 3.98 8.63
C SER A 28 -0.72 3.53 9.92
N ARG A 29 -1.20 2.45 10.54
CA ARG A 29 -0.61 1.90 11.78
C ARG A 29 0.76 1.27 11.53
N LEU A 30 0.95 0.63 10.38
CA LEU A 30 2.22 -0.03 10.05
C LEU A 30 3.36 0.99 9.93
N VAL A 31 3.10 2.17 9.36
CA VAL A 31 4.16 3.13 9.02
C VAL A 31 4.17 4.43 9.80
N SER A 32 3.16 4.71 10.64
CA SER A 32 3.06 5.99 11.36
C SER A 32 4.28 6.29 12.23
N SER A 33 4.88 5.28 12.86
CA SER A 33 6.06 5.43 13.72
C SER A 33 7.33 5.78 12.94
N GLN A 34 7.42 5.41 11.66
CA GLN A 34 8.54 5.79 10.80
C GLN A 34 8.39 7.22 10.25
N LEU A 35 7.15 7.71 10.15
CA LEU A 35 6.85 9.04 9.59
C LEU A 35 6.93 10.17 10.62
N SER A 36 6.63 9.90 11.89
CA SER A 36 6.60 10.94 12.91
C SER A 36 6.79 10.36 14.30
N LYS A 37 7.38 11.16 15.20
CA LYS A 37 7.42 10.88 16.64
C LYS A 37 6.14 11.30 17.38
N HIS A 38 5.17 11.90 16.67
CA HIS A 38 3.91 12.36 17.25
C HIS A 38 2.81 11.30 17.09
N ASP A 39 2.00 11.13 18.14
CA ASP A 39 0.93 10.12 18.23
C ASP A 39 -0.33 10.44 17.40
N HIS A 40 -0.25 11.38 16.46
CA HIS A 40 -1.40 11.72 15.62
C HIS A 40 -1.52 10.76 14.44
N LYS A 41 -2.73 10.20 14.26
CA LYS A 41 -3.06 9.34 13.13
C LYS A 41 -2.72 10.02 11.80
N LYS A 42 -1.91 9.35 10.99
CA LYS A 42 -1.62 9.72 9.60
C LYS A 42 -2.54 8.96 8.66
N TYR A 43 -3.03 9.64 7.62
CA TYR A 43 -3.86 9.05 6.58
C TYR A 43 -3.01 8.89 5.34
N ILE A 44 -2.88 7.67 4.82
CA ILE A 44 -1.87 7.35 3.81
C ILE A 44 -2.57 6.87 2.55
N CYS A 45 -2.16 7.40 1.40
CA CYS A 45 -2.59 6.89 0.10
C CYS A 45 -1.95 5.53 -0.14
N SER A 46 -2.75 4.50 -0.41
CA SER A 46 -2.23 3.14 -0.69
C SER A 46 -1.46 3.04 -2.01
N ARG A 47 -1.63 3.99 -2.93
CA ARG A 47 -0.97 3.99 -4.25
C ARG A 47 0.41 4.64 -4.21
N CYS A 48 0.51 5.87 -3.70
CA CYS A 48 1.75 6.66 -3.72
C CYS A 48 2.44 6.79 -2.35
N LEU A 49 1.85 6.22 -1.30
CA LEU A 49 2.33 6.28 0.09
C LEU A 49 2.45 7.70 0.68
N HIS A 50 1.92 8.72 0.01
CA HIS A 50 1.86 10.07 0.55
C HIS A 50 0.91 10.15 1.76
N TYR A 51 1.30 10.90 2.80
CA TYR A 51 0.55 10.98 4.04
C TYR A 51 -0.10 12.35 4.26
N PHE A 52 -1.25 12.35 4.92
CA PHE A 52 -2.06 13.51 5.26
C PHE A 52 -2.42 13.50 6.74
N SER A 53 -2.72 14.68 7.28
CA SER A 53 -3.19 14.85 8.65
C SER A 53 -4.69 14.57 8.83
N SER A 54 -5.46 14.48 7.74
CA SER A 54 -6.90 14.19 7.79
C SER A 54 -7.35 13.26 6.67
N SER A 55 -8.42 12.48 6.94
CA SER A 55 -9.04 11.60 5.95
C SER A 55 -9.67 12.36 4.79
N ALA A 56 -10.24 13.55 5.05
CA ALA A 56 -10.85 14.39 4.02
C ALA A 56 -9.84 14.81 2.94
N ARG A 57 -8.63 15.22 3.35
CA ARG A 57 -7.56 15.58 2.41
C ARG A 57 -7.09 14.37 1.59
N LEU A 58 -6.99 13.21 2.23
CA LEU A 58 -6.67 11.97 1.53
C LEU A 58 -7.75 11.62 0.48
N GLN A 59 -9.03 11.76 0.80
CA GLN A 59 -10.11 11.43 -0.13
C GLN A 59 -10.08 12.30 -1.39
N VAL A 60 -9.93 13.62 -1.21
CA VAL A 60 -9.78 14.56 -2.35
C VAL A 60 -8.58 14.17 -3.20
N TYR A 61 -7.42 13.94 -2.57
CA TYR A 61 -6.21 13.56 -3.26
C TYR A 61 -6.28 12.20 -3.96
N THR A 62 -7.02 11.23 -3.41
CA THR A 62 -7.06 9.85 -3.95
C THR A 62 -7.72 9.79 -5.32
N LEU A 63 -8.64 10.71 -5.62
CA LEU A 63 -9.25 10.84 -6.93
C LEU A 63 -8.19 11.23 -7.97
N ASP A 64 -7.46 12.32 -7.70
CA ASP A 64 -6.40 12.80 -8.59
C ASP A 64 -5.22 11.81 -8.69
N CYS A 65 -4.86 11.18 -7.57
CA CYS A 65 -3.79 10.18 -7.51
C CYS A 65 -4.13 8.92 -8.31
N GLY A 66 -5.42 8.62 -8.49
CA GLY A 66 -5.88 7.48 -9.27
C GLY A 66 -5.74 7.69 -10.78
N GLU A 67 -5.88 8.93 -11.25
CA GLU A 67 -5.75 9.31 -12.67
C GLU A 67 -4.30 9.50 -13.12
N MET A 68 -3.43 9.93 -12.20
CA MET A 68 -2.05 10.29 -12.55
C MET A 68 -1.04 9.14 -12.44
N ASN A 69 -1.39 8.00 -11.84
CA ASN A 69 -0.40 7.00 -11.49
C ASN A 69 -0.84 5.54 -11.69
N ASP A 70 -0.17 4.84 -12.61
CA ASP A 70 -0.27 3.39 -12.85
C ASP A 70 0.42 2.53 -11.77
N CYS A 71 0.95 3.12 -10.69
CA CYS A 71 1.75 2.44 -9.65
C CYS A 71 1.01 1.37 -8.82
N ALA A 72 -0.24 1.01 -9.13
CA ALA A 72 -0.81 -0.18 -8.51
C ALA A 72 -0.09 -1.41 -9.09
N ILE A 73 0.68 -2.11 -8.25
CA ILE A 73 1.16 -3.44 -8.58
C ILE A 73 -0.10 -4.29 -8.81
N LEU A 74 -0.45 -4.48 -10.09
CA LEU A 74 -1.44 -5.47 -10.49
C LEU A 74 -0.82 -6.80 -10.15
N LEU A 75 -1.37 -7.49 -9.15
CA LEU A 75 -1.07 -8.88 -8.97
C LEU A 75 -1.51 -9.57 -10.27
N SER A 76 -0.59 -10.27 -10.92
CA SER A 76 -0.90 -11.12 -12.06
C SER A 76 -2.11 -11.98 -11.70
N SER A 77 -3.11 -11.97 -12.58
CA SER A 77 -4.24 -12.90 -12.43
C SER A 77 -3.70 -14.33 -12.52
N GLU A 78 -4.46 -15.34 -12.08
CA GLU A 78 -3.96 -16.73 -12.15
C GLU A 78 -3.55 -17.17 -13.57
N ASP A 79 -3.99 -16.44 -14.60
CA ASP A 79 -3.68 -16.65 -16.02
C ASP A 79 -2.32 -16.06 -16.44
N ASP A 80 -1.71 -15.18 -15.64
CA ASP A 80 -0.44 -14.50 -15.93
C ASP A 80 0.75 -15.17 -15.21
N LYS A 81 0.66 -16.47 -14.95
CA LYS A 81 1.64 -17.29 -14.17
C LYS A 81 3.03 -17.50 -14.82
N TRP A 82 3.36 -16.82 -15.92
CA TRP A 82 4.58 -17.09 -16.71
C TRP A 82 5.42 -15.86 -17.05
N LEU A 83 5.57 -14.90 -16.13
CA LEU A 83 6.67 -13.92 -16.19
C LEU A 83 7.87 -14.41 -15.40
#